data_AF-A0AA88CWM5-F1
#
_entry.id   AF-A0AA88CWM5-F1
#
_cell.length_a   1.000
_cell.length_b   1.000
_cell.length_c   1.000
_cell.angle_alpha   90.00
_cell.angle_beta   90.00
_cell.angle_gamma   90.00
#
_symmetry.space_group_name_H-M   'P 1'
#
loop_
_entity.id
_entity.type
_entity.pdbx_description
1 polymer ?
#
loop_
_entity_poly.entity_id
_entity_poly.type
_entity_poly.pdbx_seq_one_letter_code
_entity_poly.pdbx_strand_id
1 'polypeptide(L)'
;MEKNDNNNNLASRLEASGGLVECWTALLELKSCSNEIVLFFLDGQTDIGADCCRAIVFITRSCWPTMITSLGFTVQEGDFLRGFCDAVQAHAPPPGPSPAPFTDDHPPVAVDLV
;
A
#
# COMPACT_ATOMS: atom_id res chain seq x y z
N MET A 1 -27.26 -39.85 -6.28
CA MET A 1 -25.86 -39.41 -6.25
C MET A 1 -25.88 -37.94 -5.87
N GLU A 2 -25.83 -37.66 -4.57
CA GLU A 2 -25.67 -36.32 -4.01
C GLU A 2 -24.33 -35.74 -4.48
N LYS A 3 -24.39 -34.57 -5.13
CA LYS A 3 -23.19 -33.85 -5.53
C LYS A 3 -22.77 -32.95 -4.37
N ASN A 4 -21.66 -33.29 -3.76
CA ASN A 4 -21.03 -32.60 -2.64
C ASN A 4 -20.39 -31.29 -3.12
N ASP A 5 -21.12 -30.17 -3.02
CA ASP A 5 -20.67 -28.81 -3.40
C ASP A 5 -20.00 -28.05 -2.22
N ASN A 6 -19.35 -28.75 -1.28
CA ASN A 6 -18.72 -28.10 -0.11
C ASN A 6 -17.35 -27.46 -0.40
N ASN A 7 -16.70 -27.80 -1.51
CA ASN A 7 -15.35 -27.29 -1.79
C ASN A 7 -15.35 -25.80 -2.20
N ASN A 8 -16.38 -25.36 -2.92
CA ASN A 8 -16.47 -23.99 -3.40
C ASN A 8 -16.72 -22.99 -2.26
N ASN A 9 -17.43 -23.39 -1.20
CA ASN A 9 -17.71 -22.51 -0.06
C ASN A 9 -16.46 -22.30 0.81
N LEU A 10 -15.63 -23.33 1.00
CA LEU A 10 -14.42 -23.21 1.80
C LEU A 10 -13.37 -22.33 1.11
N ALA A 11 -13.15 -22.53 -0.18
CA ALA A 11 -12.23 -21.70 -0.98
C ALA A 11 -12.64 -20.22 -0.96
N SER A 12 -13.91 -19.89 -1.21
CA SER A 12 -14.39 -18.50 -1.16
C SER A 12 -14.29 -17.87 0.22
N ARG A 13 -14.42 -18.67 1.29
CA ARG A 13 -14.20 -18.19 2.67
C ARG A 13 -12.73 -17.99 3.00
N LEU A 14 -11.83 -18.81 2.46
CA LEU A 14 -10.39 -18.62 2.59
C LEU A 14 -9.94 -17.35 1.85
N GLU A 15 -10.42 -17.11 0.64
CA GLU A 15 -10.13 -15.86 -0.10
C GLU A 15 -10.70 -14.63 0.61
N ALA A 16 -11.92 -14.73 1.17
CA ALA A 16 -12.46 -13.68 2.02
C ALA A 16 -11.62 -13.46 3.29
N SER A 17 -11.02 -14.52 3.85
CA SER A 17 -10.15 -14.41 5.02
C SER A 17 -8.76 -13.83 4.69
N GLY A 18 -8.22 -14.12 3.49
CA GLY A 18 -7.04 -13.44 2.96
C GLY A 18 -7.32 -11.95 2.82
N GLY A 19 -8.37 -11.61 2.07
CA GLY A 19 -8.85 -10.22 1.89
C GLY A 19 -9.04 -9.46 3.21
N LEU A 20 -9.52 -10.16 4.24
CA LEU A 20 -9.68 -9.58 5.57
C LEU A 20 -8.34 -9.25 6.23
N VAL A 21 -7.33 -10.12 6.12
CA VAL A 21 -5.98 -9.87 6.67
C VAL A 21 -5.30 -8.72 5.95
N GLU A 22 -5.40 -8.65 4.62
CA GLU A 22 -4.85 -7.52 3.87
C GLU A 22 -5.55 -6.21 4.25
N CYS A 23 -6.87 -6.22 4.39
CA CYS A 23 -7.62 -5.06 4.84
C CYS A 23 -7.29 -4.64 6.28
N TRP A 24 -7.07 -5.60 7.17
CA TRP A 24 -6.64 -5.31 8.53
C TRP A 24 -5.22 -4.72 8.57
N THR A 25 -4.33 -5.25 7.74
CA THR A 25 -2.96 -4.73 7.60
C THR A 25 -2.98 -3.30 7.09
N ALA A 26 -3.75 -3.03 6.03
CA ALA A 26 -3.91 -1.68 5.50
C ALA A 26 -4.57 -0.72 6.51
N LEU A 27 -5.48 -1.21 7.36
CA LEU A 27 -6.07 -0.41 8.45
C LEU A 27 -5.02 -0.01 9.49
N LEU A 28 -4.10 -0.92 9.83
CA LEU A 28 -2.99 -0.62 10.75
C LEU A 28 -1.99 0.36 10.13
N GLU A 29 -1.70 0.23 8.84
CA GLU A 29 -0.89 1.21 8.11
C GLU A 29 -1.56 2.58 8.10
N LEU A 30 -2.85 2.65 7.77
CA LEU A 30 -3.62 3.89 7.79
C LEU A 30 -3.64 4.54 9.18
N LYS A 31 -3.69 3.73 10.25
CA LYS A 31 -3.59 4.25 11.62
C LYS A 31 -2.26 4.95 11.87
N SER A 32 -1.15 4.44 11.33
CA SER A 32 0.16 5.10 11.42
C SER A 32 0.15 6.49 10.77
N CYS A 33 -0.66 6.68 9.74
CA CYS A 33 -0.83 7.93 9.00
C CYS A 33 -1.73 8.96 9.69
N SER A 34 -2.36 8.60 10.81
CA SER A 34 -3.33 9.47 11.49
C SER A 34 -2.80 10.86 11.81
N ASN A 35 -1.52 10.99 12.18
CA ASN A 35 -0.90 12.29 12.43
C ASN A 35 -0.83 13.17 11.16
N GLU A 36 -0.35 12.61 10.05
CA GLU A 36 -0.29 13.32 8.76
C GLU A 36 -1.68 13.72 8.28
N ILE A 37 -2.66 12.82 8.41
CA ILE A 37 -4.03 13.06 7.98
C ILE A 37 -4.70 14.15 8.82
N VAL A 38 -4.50 14.15 10.15
CA VAL A 38 -5.03 15.21 11.03
C VAL A 38 -4.43 16.55 10.67
N LEU A 39 -3.11 16.62 10.46
CA LEU A 39 -2.44 17.86 10.05
C LEU A 39 -2.92 18.33 8.67
N PHE A 40 -3.15 17.41 7.73
CA PHE A 40 -3.66 17.74 6.40
C PHE A 40 -5.03 18.42 6.47
N PHE A 41 -5.93 17.97 7.36
CA PHE A 41 -7.22 18.63 7.54
C PHE A 41 -7.15 19.93 8.36
N LEU A 42 -6.19 20.09 9.26
CA LEU A 42 -6.04 21.29 10.10
C LEU A 42 -5.33 22.44 9.39
N ASP A 43 -4.19 22.16 8.76
CA ASP A 43 -3.35 23.17 8.10
C ASP A 43 -3.65 23.28 6.60
N GLY A 44 -4.20 22.23 5.97
CA GLY A 44 -4.48 22.21 4.53
C GLY A 44 -3.23 22.23 3.63
N GLN A 45 -2.04 22.23 4.23
CA GLN A 45 -0.77 22.48 3.56
C GLN A 45 0.28 21.38 3.80
N THR A 46 0.03 20.45 4.73
CA THR A 46 0.89 19.29 4.94
C THR A 46 0.53 18.18 3.97
N ASP A 47 1.46 17.82 3.08
CA ASP A 47 1.29 16.68 2.18
C ASP A 47 1.23 15.36 2.95
N ILE A 48 0.46 14.41 2.41
CA ILE A 48 0.44 13.01 2.87
C ILE A 48 1.56 12.26 2.15
N GLY A 49 2.41 11.57 2.92
CA GLY A 49 3.52 10.80 2.39
C GLY A 49 3.06 9.69 1.42
N ALA A 50 3.96 9.29 0.51
CA ALA A 50 3.65 8.30 -0.52
C ALA A 50 3.22 6.93 0.06
N ASP A 51 3.82 6.50 1.17
CA ASP A 51 3.42 5.28 1.88
C ASP A 51 2.00 5.38 2.42
N CYS A 52 1.68 6.49 3.07
CA CYS A 52 0.34 6.76 3.57
C CYS A 52 -0.69 6.84 2.44
N CYS A 53 -0.33 7.45 1.31
CA CYS A 53 -1.20 7.48 0.16
C CYS A 53 -1.46 6.10 -0.45
N ARG A 54 -0.47 5.20 -0.46
CA ARG A 54 -0.69 3.81 -0.88
C ARG A 54 -1.67 3.08 0.04
N ALA A 55 -1.51 3.24 1.35
CA ALA A 55 -2.43 2.65 2.33
C ALA A 55 -3.86 3.19 2.18
N ILE A 56 -4.02 4.51 2.01
CA ILE A 56 -5.31 5.18 1.77
C ILE A 56 -5.97 4.64 0.50
N VAL A 57 -5.24 4.57 -0.61
CA VAL A 57 -5.81 4.08 -1.88
C VAL A 57 -6.21 2.61 -1.77
N PHE A 58 -5.39 1.79 -1.11
CA PHE A 58 -5.69 0.37 -0.93
C PHE A 58 -6.94 0.16 -0.07
N ILE A 59 -6.98 0.76 1.12
CA ILE A 59 -8.09 0.53 2.05
C ILE A 59 -9.42 1.09 1.54
N THR A 60 -9.38 2.20 0.81
CA THR A 60 -10.60 2.82 0.27
C THR A 60 -11.14 2.11 -0.97
N ARG A 61 -10.31 1.39 -1.74
CA ARG A 61 -10.72 0.63 -2.94
C ARG A 61 -11.01 -0.84 -2.67
N SER A 62 -10.25 -1.47 -1.80
CA SER A 62 -10.24 -2.92 -1.62
C SER A 62 -10.96 -3.39 -0.36
N CYS A 63 -11.24 -2.49 0.59
CA CYS A 63 -11.80 -2.84 1.89
C CYS A 63 -13.19 -2.28 2.12
N TRP A 64 -13.90 -2.87 3.09
CA TRP A 64 -15.24 -2.44 3.43
C TRP A 64 -15.24 -1.06 4.10
N PRO A 65 -16.18 -0.17 3.76
CA PRO A 65 -16.27 1.17 4.36
C PRO A 65 -16.31 1.15 5.89
N THR A 66 -16.93 0.13 6.49
CA THR A 66 -17.00 -0.02 7.95
C THR A 66 -15.62 -0.11 8.62
N MET A 67 -14.61 -0.66 7.94
CA MET A 67 -13.24 -0.74 8.47
C MET A 67 -12.66 0.65 8.71
N ILE A 68 -12.76 1.56 7.73
CA ILE A 68 -12.19 2.90 7.84
C ILE A 68 -12.90 3.72 8.92
N THR A 69 -14.22 3.54 9.06
CA THR A 69 -15.02 4.22 10.08
C THR A 69 -14.63 3.85 11.50
N SER A 70 -14.00 2.70 11.70
CA SER A 70 -13.51 2.26 13.02
C SER A 70 -12.32 3.09 13.51
N LEU A 71 -11.62 3.80 12.62
CA LEU A 71 -10.56 4.75 12.96
C LEU A 71 -11.08 6.19 13.16
N GLY A 72 -12.40 6.40 13.06
CA GLY A 72 -13.01 7.72 13.16
C GLY A 72 -13.10 8.48 11.84
N PHE A 73 -12.71 7.88 10.72
CA PHE A 73 -12.93 8.47 9.39
C PHE A 73 -14.37 8.30 8.95
N THR A 74 -14.96 9.35 8.38
CA THR A 74 -16.18 9.21 7.58
C THR A 74 -15.83 8.62 6.21
N VAL A 75 -16.83 8.03 5.54
CA VAL A 75 -16.68 7.57 4.15
C VAL A 75 -16.26 8.73 3.24
N GLN A 76 -16.80 9.92 3.50
CA GLN A 76 -16.59 11.11 2.69
C GLN A 76 -15.16 11.66 2.85
N GLU A 77 -14.60 11.64 4.08
CA GLU A 77 -13.19 11.96 4.31
C GLU A 77 -12.26 10.94 3.65
N GLY A 78 -12.60 9.65 3.69
CA GLY A 78 -11.85 8.61 2.99
C GLY A 78 -11.81 8.81 1.48
N ASP A 79 -12.93 9.19 0.87
CA ASP A 79 -13.01 9.51 -0.56
C ASP A 79 -12.21 10.77 -0.94
N PHE A 80 -12.22 11.77 -0.08
CA PHE A 80 -11.39 12.97 -0.26
C PHE A 80 -9.90 12.65 -0.23
N LEU A 81 -9.44 11.90 0.77
CA LEU A 81 -8.06 11.47 0.91
C LEU A 81 -7.61 10.60 -0.27
N ARG A 82 -8.48 9.71 -0.75
CA ARG A 82 -8.22 8.90 -1.95
C ARG A 82 -8.00 9.78 -3.18
N GLY A 83 -8.86 10.77 -3.40
CA GLY A 83 -8.75 11.68 -4.53
C GLY A 83 -7.43 12.47 -4.51
N PHE A 84 -7.04 12.96 -3.32
CA PHE A 84 -5.73 13.59 -3.12
C PHE A 84 -4.58 12.64 -3.47
N CYS A 85 -4.58 11.43 -2.90
CA CYS A 85 -3.51 10.46 -3.08
C CYS A 85 -3.41 9.87 -4.50
N ASP A 86 -4.53 9.78 -5.22
CA ASP A 86 -4.54 9.41 -6.64
C ASP A 86 -3.85 10.50 -7.49
N ALA A 87 -4.07 11.77 -7.17
CA ALA A 87 -3.39 12.88 -7.84
C ALA A 87 -1.89 12.90 -7.54
N VAL A 88 -1.47 12.70 -6.28
CA VAL A 88 -0.05 12.63 -5.90
C VAL A 88 0.67 11.52 -6.68
N GLN A 89 0.05 10.34 -6.80
CA GLN A 89 0.63 9.23 -7.55
C GLN A 89 0.69 9.47 -9.06
N ALA A 90 -0.30 10.16 -9.64
CA ALA A 90 -0.29 10.52 -11.06
C ALA A 90 0.82 11.51 -11.43
N HIS A 91 1.27 12.32 -10.46
CA HIS A 91 2.34 13.30 -10.63
C HIS A 91 3.73 12.79 -10.20
N ALA A 92 3.84 11.53 -9.75
CA ALA A 92 5.13 10.94 -9.42
C ALA A 92 6.00 10.82 -10.69
N PRO A 93 7.27 11.26 -10.67
CA PRO A 93 8.18 11.04 -11.78
C PRO A 93 8.33 9.53 -12.03
N PRO A 94 8.44 9.09 -13.30
CA PRO A 94 8.59 7.68 -13.61
C PRO A 94 9.79 7.10 -12.86
N PRO A 95 9.74 5.84 -12.39
CA PRO A 95 10.88 5.20 -11.76
C PRO A 95 12.07 5.30 -12.72
N GLY A 96 13.13 5.96 -12.25
CA GLY A 96 14.36 6.11 -13.01
C GLY A 96 14.94 4.74 -13.39
N PRO A 97 15.70 4.65 -14.50
CA PRO A 97 16.34 3.40 -14.87
C PRO A 97 17.18 2.87 -13.71
N SER A 98 16.91 1.62 -13.30
CA SER A 98 17.67 0.93 -12.26
C SER A 98 19.16 0.96 -12.64
N PRO A 99 20.07 1.37 -11.73
CA PRO A 99 21.50 1.32 -12.02
C PRO A 99 21.88 -0.12 -12.35
N ALA A 100 22.52 -0.30 -13.51
CA ALA A 100 22.99 -1.59 -13.97
C ALA A 100 23.96 -2.20 -12.93
N PRO A 101 23.97 -3.53 -12.75
CA PRO A 101 24.93 -4.17 -11.87
C PRO A 101 26.35 -3.82 -12.32
N PHE A 102 27.13 -3.23 -11.43
CA PHE A 102 28.56 -3.02 -11.61
C PHE A 102 29.20 -4.38 -11.82
N THR A 103 29.68 -4.64 -13.04
CA THR A 103 30.58 -5.76 -13.29
C THR A 103 31.95 -5.32 -12.78
N ASP A 104 32.38 -5.95 -11.69
CA ASP A 104 33.69 -5.80 -11.09
C ASP A 104 34.72 -6.41 -12.05
N ASP A 105 35.27 -5.59 -12.95
CA ASP A 105 36.44 -5.92 -13.76
C ASP A 105 37.69 -5.70 -12.90
N HIS A 106 37.99 -6.68 -12.04
CA HIS A 106 39.30 -6.77 -11.39
C HIS A 106 40.28 -7.48 -12.34
N PRO A 107 41.28 -6.79 -12.91
CA PRO A 107 42.35 -7.44 -13.67
C PRO A 107 43.30 -8.21 -12.73
N PRO A 108 43.91 -9.32 -13.18
CA PRO A 108 44.86 -10.08 -12.37
C PRO A 108 46.14 -9.26 -12.18
N VAL A 109 46.48 -8.95 -10.93
CA VAL A 109 47.81 -8.49 -10.54
C VAL A 109 48.81 -9.63 -10.75
N ALA A 110 49.59 -9.54 -11.83
CA ALA A 110 50.84 -10.28 -11.94
C ALA A 110 51.83 -9.68 -10.94
N VAL A 111 52.17 -10.44 -9.91
CA VAL A 111 53.22 -10.08 -8.96
C VAL A 111 54.47 -10.87 -9.37
N ASP A 112 55.33 -10.25 -10.17
CA ASP A 112 56.70 -10.68 -10.40
C ASP A 112 57.47 -10.64 -9.07
N LEU A 113 58.03 -11.77 -8.61
CA LEU A 113 59.00 -11.83 -7.50
C LEU A 113 59.91 -13.08 -7.59
N VAL A 114 61.17 -12.79 -7.96
CA VAL A 114 62.46 -13.51 -7.83
C VAL A 114 62.71 -14.74 -8.71
#